data_AF-A0A2I1GHP8-F1
#
_entry.id   AF-A0A2I1GHP8-F1
#
_cell.length_a   1.000
_cell.length_b   1.000
_cell.length_c   1.000
_cell.angle_alpha   90.00
_cell.angle_beta   90.00
_cell.angle_gamma   90.00
#
_symmetry.space_group_name_H-M   'P 1'
#
loop_
_entity.id
_entity.type
_entity.pdbx_description
1 polymer ?
#
loop_
_entity_poly.entity_id
_entity_poly.type
_entity_poly.pdbx_seq_one_letter_code
_entity_poly.pdbx_strand_id
1 'polypeptide(L)'
;MVSQLQPAEIIPVPDVEITFNYHFNITCEVRYLDGKTPTPCDEDLVTQPSCDQNSEDQRWHGWFTSIDGRLKYNMSEKLYGVYFTINIDDPRYLRENDAGMFVKVHDSDFNPRTVPQRVHDQALKLDPNFYAKLDELNYHVIGFQQINWMFINRHIKKKMITNFFSVLGFPPTYFEEPYLTSKYESVTAPDTIEFAGQPITGQQKYANLFIGTLNWFQEVETESR
;
A
#
# COMPACT_ATOMS: atom_id res chain seq x y z
N MET A 1 -23.77 -7.39 -11.65
CA MET A 1 -22.52 -7.92 -11.06
C MET A 1 -22.87 -8.96 -10.02
N VAL A 2 -22.14 -10.07 -10.01
CA VAL A 2 -22.22 -11.09 -8.96
C VAL A 2 -20.96 -10.97 -8.12
N SER A 3 -21.10 -10.69 -6.82
CA SER A 3 -20.00 -10.69 -5.86
C SER A 3 -19.98 -11.99 -5.07
N GLN A 4 -18.79 -12.56 -4.87
CA GLN A 4 -18.58 -13.74 -4.05
C GLN A 4 -17.33 -13.59 -3.19
N LEU A 5 -17.47 -13.81 -1.89
CA LEU A 5 -16.35 -13.95 -0.97
C LEU A 5 -15.74 -15.34 -1.09
N GLN A 6 -14.43 -15.42 -1.31
CA GLN A 6 -13.70 -16.67 -1.50
C GLN A 6 -12.45 -16.71 -0.59
N PRO A 7 -12.11 -17.86 0.01
CA PRO A 7 -10.84 -18.00 0.73
C PRO A 7 -9.65 -17.73 -0.20
N ALA A 8 -8.68 -16.98 0.30
CA ALA A 8 -7.40 -16.73 -0.36
C ALA A 8 -6.29 -17.31 0.51
N GLU A 9 -5.67 -18.40 0.06
CA GLU A 9 -4.52 -18.99 0.77
C GLU A 9 -3.34 -18.02 0.85
N ILE A 10 -3.26 -17.12 -0.14
CA ILE A 10 -2.19 -16.16 -0.33
C ILE A 10 -2.79 -14.82 -0.80
N ILE A 11 -2.41 -13.73 -0.14
CA ILE A 11 -2.73 -12.35 -0.54
C ILE A 11 -1.40 -11.61 -0.73
N PRO A 12 -1.16 -10.95 -1.88
CA PRO A 12 0.08 -10.19 -2.06
C PRO A 12 0.23 -9.09 -1.00
N VAL A 13 1.45 -8.90 -0.50
CA VAL A 13 1.74 -7.75 0.36
C VAL A 13 1.67 -6.50 -0.52
N PRO A 14 0.96 -5.44 -0.10
CA PRO A 14 0.76 -4.29 -0.94
C PRO A 14 2.05 -3.50 -1.17
N ASP A 15 2.08 -2.81 -2.30
CA ASP A 15 3.07 -1.77 -2.53
C ASP A 15 2.63 -0.49 -1.81
N VAL A 16 3.60 0.24 -1.28
CA VAL A 16 3.37 1.43 -0.45
C VAL A 16 4.20 2.60 -0.99
N GLU A 17 3.53 3.72 -1.20
CA GLU A 17 4.16 5.02 -1.37
C GLU A 17 4.05 5.80 -0.06
N ILE A 18 5.15 6.38 0.39
CA ILE A 18 5.16 7.37 1.46
C ILE A 18 5.73 8.65 0.91
N THR A 19 4.98 9.75 1.03
CA THR A 19 5.38 11.06 0.52
C THR A 19 5.41 12.09 1.64
N PHE A 20 6.46 12.91 1.70
CA PHE A 20 6.62 13.92 2.74
C PHE A 20 7.36 15.17 2.30
N ASN A 21 7.15 16.29 3.01
CA ASN A 21 7.80 17.57 2.69
C ASN A 21 9.27 17.64 3.14
N TYR A 22 9.67 16.77 4.06
CA TYR A 22 11.02 16.73 4.63
C TYR A 22 11.69 15.40 4.33
N HIS A 23 13.02 15.36 4.32
CA HIS A 23 13.74 14.09 4.21
C HIS A 23 13.41 13.17 5.39
N PHE A 24 13.28 11.88 5.10
CA PHE A 24 13.00 10.83 6.08
C PHE A 24 13.67 9.52 5.66
N ASN A 25 13.72 8.55 6.58
CA ASN A 25 14.18 7.20 6.32
C ASN A 25 13.08 6.20 6.71
N ILE A 26 13.01 5.11 5.96
CA ILE A 26 12.05 4.02 6.16
C ILE A 26 12.81 2.76 6.50
N THR A 27 12.40 2.05 7.55
CA THR A 27 12.78 0.66 7.76
C THR A 27 11.53 -0.19 7.87
N CYS A 28 11.62 -1.49 7.57
CA CYS A 28 10.49 -2.39 7.76
C CYS A 28 10.88 -3.76 8.31
N GLU A 29 9.89 -4.39 8.95
CA GLU A 29 9.95 -5.72 9.52
C GLU A 29 8.67 -6.49 9.17
N VAL A 30 8.79 -7.79 8.86
CA VAL A 30 7.62 -8.65 8.69
C VAL A 30 7.16 -9.22 10.04
N ARG A 31 5.85 -9.40 10.19
CA ARG A 31 5.18 -9.86 11.43
C ARG A 31 4.44 -11.18 11.16
N TYR A 32 4.47 -12.06 12.15
CA TYR A 32 3.88 -13.40 12.11
C TYR A 32 2.80 -13.59 13.19
N LEU A 33 1.72 -14.31 12.88
CA LEU A 33 0.60 -14.51 13.82
C LEU A 33 0.92 -15.44 14.98
N ASP A 34 1.93 -16.30 14.84
CA ASP A 34 2.34 -17.23 15.90
C ASP A 34 3.33 -16.63 16.89
N GLY A 35 3.53 -15.31 16.85
CA GLY A 35 4.43 -14.62 17.77
C GLY A 35 5.90 -14.91 17.53
N LYS A 36 6.26 -15.51 16.37
CA LYS A 36 7.66 -15.61 15.93
C LYS A 36 8.31 -14.23 15.93
N THR A 37 9.60 -14.19 16.28
CA THR A 37 10.40 -12.97 16.24
C THR A 37 10.28 -12.30 14.86
N PRO A 38 9.94 -11.01 14.83
CA PRO A 38 9.91 -10.24 13.61
C PRO A 38 11.25 -10.26 12.89
N THR A 39 11.22 -10.28 11.56
CA THR A 39 12.43 -10.25 10.74
C THR A 39 12.47 -8.96 9.92
N PRO A 40 13.63 -8.29 9.80
CA PRO A 40 13.78 -7.17 8.89
C PRO A 40 13.37 -7.56 7.47
N CYS A 41 12.82 -6.62 6.73
CA CYS A 41 12.62 -6.78 5.29
C CYS A 41 13.97 -6.84 4.56
N ASP A 42 13.99 -7.49 3.40
CA ASP A 42 15.12 -7.42 2.50
C ASP A 42 15.32 -5.97 2.02
N GLU A 43 16.58 -5.53 1.91
CA GLU A 43 16.94 -4.14 1.62
C GLU A 43 16.42 -3.67 0.25
N ASP A 44 16.25 -4.58 -0.70
CA ASP A 44 15.78 -4.28 -2.06
C ASP A 44 14.27 -4.03 -2.15
N LEU A 45 13.52 -4.34 -1.09
CA LEU A 45 12.08 -4.09 -1.03
C LEU A 45 11.76 -2.66 -0.59
N VAL A 46 12.72 -1.95 0.00
CA VAL A 46 12.57 -0.57 0.47
C VAL A 46 13.46 0.35 -0.35
N THR A 47 12.84 1.26 -1.10
CA THR A 47 13.57 2.37 -1.72
C THR A 47 13.51 3.57 -0.79
N GLN A 48 14.68 3.98 -0.27
CA GLN A 48 14.76 5.15 0.60
C GLN A 48 14.29 6.42 -0.12
N PRO A 49 13.76 7.41 0.62
CA PRO A 49 13.15 8.58 0.02
C PRO A 49 14.10 9.37 -0.87
N SER A 50 13.60 9.78 -2.03
CA SER A 50 14.29 10.73 -2.92
C SER A 50 13.33 11.82 -3.35
N CYS A 51 13.87 13.01 -3.59
CA CYS A 51 13.11 14.17 -4.06
C CYS A 51 13.51 14.45 -5.50
N ASP A 52 12.56 14.35 -6.44
CA ASP A 52 12.76 14.86 -7.79
C ASP A 52 12.41 16.36 -7.79
N GLN A 53 13.44 17.21 -7.87
CA GLN A 53 13.25 18.65 -7.88
C GLN A 53 12.51 19.16 -9.13
N ASN A 54 12.31 18.30 -10.12
CA ASN A 54 11.56 18.62 -11.34
C ASN A 54 10.10 18.16 -11.29
N SER A 55 9.67 17.44 -10.25
CA SER A 55 8.26 17.08 -10.08
C SER A 55 7.45 18.30 -9.62
N GLU A 56 6.16 18.32 -9.96
CA GLU A 56 5.25 19.40 -9.55
C GLU A 56 4.99 19.42 -8.03
N ASP A 57 5.17 18.29 -7.34
CA ASP A 57 4.93 18.20 -5.90
C ASP A 57 6.18 18.53 -5.05
N GLN A 58 7.39 18.37 -5.60
CA GLN A 58 8.68 18.62 -4.94
C GLN A 58 8.81 17.95 -3.56
N ARG A 59 8.14 16.80 -3.36
CA ARG A 59 8.16 16.08 -2.09
C ARG A 59 9.23 14.98 -2.11
N TRP A 60 9.54 14.45 -0.94
CA TRP A 60 10.34 13.24 -0.77
C TRP A 60 9.44 12.03 -0.90
N HIS A 61 9.77 11.10 -1.81
CA HIS A 61 9.02 9.86 -2.02
C HIS A 61 9.86 8.66 -1.64
N GLY A 62 9.41 7.92 -0.62
CA GLY A 62 9.93 6.60 -0.28
C GLY A 62 8.95 5.51 -0.68
N TRP A 63 9.48 4.33 -0.97
CA TRP A 63 8.67 3.24 -1.52
C TRP A 63 8.96 1.93 -0.82
N PHE A 64 7.91 1.13 -0.69
CA PHE A 64 8.03 -0.29 -0.44
C PHE A 64 7.33 -1.02 -1.59
N THR A 65 8.04 -1.95 -2.23
CA THR A 65 7.51 -2.72 -3.35
C THR A 65 7.75 -4.19 -3.09
N SER A 66 6.69 -5.00 -3.09
CA SER A 66 6.82 -6.46 -3.04
C SER A 66 7.17 -6.98 -4.45
N ILE A 67 8.41 -6.70 -4.88
CA ILE A 67 8.93 -7.04 -6.21
C ILE A 67 8.64 -8.50 -6.54
N ASP A 68 8.07 -8.75 -7.72
CA ASP A 68 7.76 -10.08 -8.26
C ASP A 68 6.95 -10.98 -7.31
N GLY A 69 6.16 -10.38 -6.40
CA GLY A 69 5.37 -11.11 -5.42
C GLY A 69 6.21 -11.89 -4.40
N ARG A 70 7.44 -11.46 -4.12
CA ARG A 70 8.33 -12.09 -3.12
C ARG A 70 7.73 -12.12 -1.72
N LEU A 71 6.95 -11.10 -1.35
CA LEU A 71 6.22 -11.08 -0.10
C LEU A 71 4.73 -11.27 -0.35
N LYS A 72 4.18 -12.27 0.33
CA LYS A 72 2.74 -12.51 0.33
C LYS A 72 2.30 -12.83 1.75
N TYR A 73 1.19 -12.26 2.16
CA TYR A 73 0.47 -12.72 3.33
C TYR A 73 0.03 -14.16 3.07
N ASN A 74 0.44 -15.05 3.96
CA ASN A 74 0.34 -16.48 3.76
C ASN A 74 -0.14 -17.11 5.07
N MET A 75 -1.26 -17.83 5.01
CA MET A 75 -1.83 -18.47 6.20
C MET A 75 -0.95 -19.61 6.73
N SER A 76 -0.31 -20.37 5.84
CA SER A 76 0.56 -21.50 6.19
C SER A 76 1.84 -21.02 6.88
N GLU A 77 2.46 -19.98 6.33
CA GLU A 77 3.67 -19.34 6.90
C GLU A 77 3.34 -18.32 8.00
N LYS A 78 2.04 -18.07 8.22
CA LYS A 78 1.47 -17.15 9.21
C LYS A 78 1.97 -15.71 9.09
N LEU A 79 2.51 -15.32 7.94
CA LEU A 79 2.91 -13.95 7.64
C LEU A 79 1.64 -13.13 7.43
N TYR A 80 1.41 -12.12 8.26
CA TYR A 80 0.15 -11.35 8.26
C TYR A 80 0.33 -9.84 8.20
N GLY A 81 1.55 -9.34 8.37
CA GLY A 81 1.78 -7.91 8.38
C GLY A 81 3.22 -7.50 8.09
N VAL A 82 3.35 -6.25 7.65
CA VAL A 82 4.61 -5.52 7.52
C VAL A 82 4.51 -4.31 8.41
N TYR A 83 5.56 -4.06 9.18
CA TYR A 83 5.64 -2.97 10.13
C TYR A 83 6.75 -2.02 9.71
N PHE A 84 6.38 -0.79 9.38
CA PHE A 84 7.28 0.27 8.99
C PHE A 84 7.61 1.16 10.19
N THR A 85 8.89 1.47 10.35
CA THR A 85 9.35 2.54 11.23
C THR A 85 9.85 3.69 10.36
N ILE A 86 9.31 4.88 10.61
CA ILE A 86 9.61 6.07 9.83
C ILE A 86 10.30 7.08 10.73
N ASN A 87 11.48 7.52 10.33
CA ASN A 87 12.29 8.50 11.05
C ASN A 87 12.49 9.73 10.18
N ILE A 88 12.33 10.92 10.74
CA ILE A 88 12.76 12.17 10.09
C ILE A 88 14.21 12.41 10.48
N ASP A 89 15.00 12.79 9.50
CA ASP A 89 16.41 13.16 9.65
C ASP A 89 16.73 14.51 8.99
N ASP A 90 15.72 15.21 8.47
CA ASP A 90 15.85 16.57 7.96
C ASP A 90 15.92 17.59 9.12
N PRO A 91 17.03 18.32 9.28
CA PRO A 91 17.18 19.33 10.33
C PRO A 91 16.27 20.54 10.15
N ARG A 92 15.62 20.69 8.99
CA ARG A 92 14.68 21.78 8.70
C ARG A 92 13.26 21.45 9.13
N TYR A 93 13.00 20.23 9.62
CA TYR A 93 11.67 19.85 10.05
C TYR A 93 11.16 20.76 11.18
N LEU A 94 10.00 21.35 10.95
CA LEU A 94 9.28 22.15 11.93
C LEU A 94 7.91 21.54 12.14
N ARG A 95 7.63 21.17 13.39
CA ARG A 95 6.37 20.53 13.77
C ARG A 95 5.16 21.44 13.53
N GLU A 96 5.31 22.76 13.71
CA GLU A 96 4.18 23.68 13.50
C GLU A 96 3.70 23.71 12.05
N ASN A 97 4.56 23.29 11.11
CA ASN A 97 4.28 23.24 9.67
C ASN A 97 4.08 21.81 9.16
N ASP A 98 3.92 20.83 10.07
CA ASP A 98 3.71 19.43 9.70
C ASP A 98 2.28 19.21 9.18
N ALA A 99 2.17 18.91 7.89
CA ALA A 99 0.92 18.56 7.23
C ALA A 99 0.64 17.04 7.23
N GLY A 100 1.54 16.25 7.81
CA GLY A 100 1.50 14.80 7.77
C GLY A 100 2.27 14.20 6.60
N MET A 101 2.61 12.92 6.74
CA MET A 101 3.10 12.05 5.67
C MET A 101 1.92 11.44 4.94
N PHE A 102 1.93 11.50 3.62
CA PHE A 102 0.92 10.88 2.79
C PHE A 102 1.30 9.45 2.50
N VAL A 103 0.34 8.53 2.62
CA VAL A 103 0.54 7.11 2.35
C VAL A 103 -0.47 6.66 1.31
N LYS A 104 0.02 6.08 0.21
CA LYS A 104 -0.80 5.36 -0.77
C LYS A 104 -0.44 3.90 -0.75
N VAL A 105 -1.45 3.06 -0.93
CA VAL A 105 -1.28 1.61 -0.91
C VAL A 105 -2.00 0.99 -2.10
N HIS A 106 -1.27 0.17 -2.86
CA HIS A 106 -1.77 -0.50 -4.06
C HIS A 106 -1.61 -2.01 -3.95
N ASP A 107 -2.48 -2.76 -4.64
CA ASP A 107 -2.27 -4.20 -4.82
C ASP A 107 -0.98 -4.39 -5.61
N SER A 108 -0.02 -5.19 -5.12
CA SER A 108 1.28 -5.35 -5.79
C SER A 108 1.15 -6.02 -7.16
N ASP A 109 0.11 -6.84 -7.37
CA ASP A 109 -0.16 -7.43 -8.69
C ASP A 109 -0.73 -6.40 -9.67
N PHE A 110 -1.18 -5.24 -9.18
CA PHE A 110 -1.81 -4.19 -9.98
C PHE A 110 -1.44 -2.77 -9.53
N ASN A 111 -0.14 -2.53 -9.29
CA ASN A 111 0.36 -1.20 -8.99
C ASN A 111 0.58 -0.41 -10.31
N PRO A 112 -0.01 0.78 -10.47
CA PRO A 112 0.14 1.60 -11.68
C PRO A 112 1.59 1.86 -12.11
N ARG A 113 2.53 1.87 -11.16
CA ARG A 113 3.94 2.18 -11.41
C ARG A 113 4.76 0.98 -11.91
N THR A 114 4.36 -0.23 -11.54
CA THR A 114 5.14 -1.45 -11.81
C THR A 114 4.44 -2.38 -12.80
N VAL A 115 3.14 -2.23 -12.99
CA VAL A 115 2.35 -3.06 -13.90
C VAL A 115 2.85 -2.91 -15.35
N PRO A 116 2.94 -4.00 -16.14
CA PRO A 116 3.40 -3.92 -17.53
C PRO A 116 2.52 -2.98 -18.38
N GLN A 117 3.14 -2.21 -19.29
CA GLN A 117 2.44 -1.22 -20.13
C GLN A 117 1.23 -1.79 -20.87
N ARG A 118 1.33 -3.02 -21.36
CA ARG A 118 0.20 -3.69 -22.05
C ARG A 118 -1.02 -3.86 -21.14
N VAL A 119 -0.80 -4.22 -19.88
CA VAL A 119 -1.87 -4.38 -18.89
C VAL A 119 -2.42 -3.02 -18.52
N HIS A 120 -1.54 -2.01 -18.38
CA HIS A 120 -1.92 -0.62 -18.15
C HIS A 120 -2.84 -0.08 -19.24
N ASP A 121 -2.46 -0.22 -20.51
CA ASP A 121 -3.26 0.23 -21.66
C ASP A 121 -4.60 -0.51 -21.74
N GLN A 122 -4.62 -1.79 -21.37
CA GLN A 122 -5.84 -2.59 -21.34
C GLN A 122 -6.79 -2.14 -20.24
N ALA A 123 -6.28 -1.83 -19.04
CA ALA A 123 -7.07 -1.30 -17.93
C ALA A 123 -7.72 0.03 -18.32
N LEU A 124 -6.95 0.96 -18.89
CA LEU A 124 -7.45 2.26 -19.34
C LEU A 124 -8.44 2.17 -20.49
N LYS A 125 -8.31 1.15 -21.36
CA LYS A 125 -9.29 0.91 -22.43
C LYS A 125 -10.65 0.47 -21.86
N LEU A 126 -10.64 -0.30 -20.77
CA LEU A 126 -11.86 -0.79 -20.12
C LEU A 126 -12.47 0.25 -19.18
N ASP A 127 -11.64 1.01 -18.45
CA ASP A 127 -12.05 2.12 -17.60
C ASP A 127 -10.99 3.23 -17.65
N PRO A 128 -11.24 4.33 -18.39
CA PRO A 128 -10.28 5.42 -18.53
C PRO A 128 -9.86 6.10 -17.22
N ASN A 129 -10.66 5.96 -16.16
CA ASN A 129 -10.41 6.57 -14.86
C ASN A 129 -9.88 5.55 -13.83
N PHE A 130 -9.53 4.34 -14.26
CA PHE A 130 -9.19 3.25 -13.36
C PHE A 130 -8.05 3.60 -12.39
N TYR A 131 -6.93 4.11 -12.90
CA TYR A 131 -5.78 4.42 -12.05
C TYR A 131 -5.99 5.64 -11.14
N ALA A 132 -6.75 6.63 -11.60
CA ALA A 132 -7.14 7.76 -10.75
C ALA A 132 -7.98 7.27 -9.55
N LYS A 133 -8.94 6.36 -9.80
CA LYS A 133 -9.73 5.75 -8.72
C LYS A 133 -8.87 4.94 -7.76
N LEU A 134 -7.89 4.17 -8.27
CA LEU A 134 -6.99 3.39 -7.42
C LEU A 134 -6.17 4.29 -6.49
N ASP A 135 -5.64 5.40 -7.02
CA ASP A 135 -4.84 6.36 -6.25
C ASP A 135 -5.64 7.01 -5.12
N GLU A 136 -6.94 7.24 -5.31
CA GLU A 136 -7.83 7.81 -4.30
C GLU A 136 -8.28 6.78 -3.26
N LEU A 137 -8.31 5.48 -3.61
CA LEU A 137 -9.02 4.47 -2.83
C LEU A 137 -8.35 4.11 -1.49
N ASN A 138 -7.02 4.26 -1.40
CA ASN A 138 -6.23 3.94 -0.20
C ASN A 138 -5.21 5.04 0.13
N TYR A 139 -5.67 6.27 0.11
CA TYR A 139 -4.89 7.44 0.49
C TYR A 139 -5.11 7.79 1.97
N HIS A 140 -4.02 7.84 2.75
CA HIS A 140 -4.04 8.11 4.19
C HIS A 140 -3.01 9.17 4.58
N VAL A 141 -3.20 9.78 5.75
CA VAL A 141 -2.28 10.77 6.31
C VAL A 141 -1.79 10.29 7.67
N ILE A 142 -0.47 10.18 7.83
CA ILE A 142 0.20 9.86 9.09
C ILE A 142 0.76 11.13 9.71
N GLY A 143 0.35 11.43 10.94
CA GLY A 143 0.88 12.54 11.73
C GLY A 143 2.08 12.17 12.61
N PHE A 144 2.74 13.20 13.13
CA PHE A 144 3.84 13.08 14.07
C PHE A 144 3.48 12.26 15.33
N GLN A 145 4.38 11.34 15.67
CA GLN A 145 4.35 10.41 16.80
C GLN A 145 3.08 9.53 16.87
N GLN A 146 2.60 9.12 15.71
CA GLN A 146 1.46 8.20 15.61
C GLN A 146 1.89 6.75 15.45
N ILE A 147 1.09 5.86 16.04
CA ILE A 147 1.07 4.43 15.75
C ILE A 147 -0.14 4.19 14.87
N ASN A 148 0.11 3.72 13.65
CA ASN A 148 -0.91 3.59 12.62
C ASN A 148 -1.09 2.12 12.26
N TRP A 149 -2.33 1.67 12.20
CA TRP A 149 -2.72 0.33 11.83
C TRP A 149 -3.60 0.39 10.59
N MET A 150 -3.12 -0.22 9.51
CA MET A 150 -3.83 -0.35 8.25
C MET A 150 -4.13 -1.82 8.00
N PHE A 151 -5.41 -2.17 8.01
CA PHE A 151 -5.86 -3.51 7.64
C PHE A 151 -6.41 -3.49 6.23
N ILE A 152 -5.84 -4.31 5.34
CA ILE A 152 -6.25 -4.38 3.95
C ILE A 152 -7.23 -5.54 3.72
N ASN A 153 -8.15 -5.35 2.76
CA ASN A 153 -8.97 -6.40 2.17
C ASN A 153 -8.78 -6.35 0.65
N ARG A 154 -8.56 -7.53 0.04
CA ARG A 154 -8.34 -7.66 -1.40
C ARG A 154 -9.65 -7.91 -2.14
N HIS A 155 -9.80 -7.23 -3.27
CA HIS A 155 -10.92 -7.34 -4.20
C HIS A 155 -10.40 -7.64 -5.60
N ILE A 156 -11.15 -8.39 -6.39
CA ILE A 156 -10.86 -8.70 -7.79
C ILE A 156 -12.10 -8.45 -8.63
N LYS A 157 -12.05 -7.41 -9.48
CA LYS A 157 -13.08 -7.15 -10.47
C LYS A 157 -12.76 -7.87 -11.78
N LYS A 158 -13.67 -8.74 -12.23
CA LYS A 158 -13.60 -9.45 -13.50
C LYS A 158 -14.45 -8.73 -14.53
N LYS A 159 -13.79 -7.96 -15.40
CA LYS A 159 -14.43 -7.26 -16.51
C LYS A 159 -14.47 -8.13 -17.76
N MET A 160 -15.60 -8.14 -18.44
CA MET A 160 -15.78 -8.99 -19.61
C MET A 160 -15.07 -8.38 -20.83
N ILE A 161 -14.16 -9.13 -21.45
CA ILE A 161 -13.59 -8.76 -22.74
C ILE A 161 -14.48 -9.35 -23.83
N THR A 162 -15.35 -8.52 -24.41
CA THR A 162 -16.18 -8.92 -25.55
C THR A 162 -15.31 -9.20 -26.78
N ASN A 163 -15.40 -10.41 -27.32
CA ASN A 163 -14.77 -10.81 -28.58
C ASN A 163 -15.79 -11.48 -29.52
N PHE A 164 -15.45 -11.64 -30.80
CA PHE A 164 -16.37 -12.23 -31.79
C PHE A 164 -16.88 -13.63 -31.38
N PHE A 165 -16.05 -14.45 -30.74
CA PHE A 165 -16.44 -15.78 -30.27
C PHE A 165 -17.44 -15.75 -29.11
N SER A 166 -17.38 -14.73 -28.25
CA SER A 166 -18.34 -14.56 -27.15
C SER A 166 -19.77 -14.29 -27.64
N VAL A 167 -19.91 -13.72 -28.85
CA VAL A 167 -21.19 -13.52 -29.55
C VAL A 167 -21.72 -14.85 -30.11
N LEU A 168 -20.84 -15.79 -30.45
CA LEU A 168 -21.17 -17.13 -30.95
C LEU A 168 -21.47 -18.14 -29.84
N GLY A 169 -21.60 -17.70 -28.58
CA GLY A 169 -21.93 -18.55 -27.44
C GLY A 169 -20.73 -19.16 -26.71
N PHE A 170 -19.49 -18.91 -27.14
CA PHE A 170 -18.31 -19.33 -26.38
C PHE A 170 -18.19 -18.51 -25.07
N PRO A 171 -17.66 -19.12 -23.99
CA PRO A 171 -17.42 -18.40 -22.74
C PRO A 171 -16.51 -17.19 -22.98
N PRO A 172 -16.85 -16.01 -22.42
CA PRO A 172 -16.01 -14.83 -22.58
C PRO A 172 -14.72 -14.95 -21.78
N THR A 173 -13.69 -14.25 -22.25
CA THR A 173 -12.47 -13.99 -21.49
C THR A 173 -12.68 -12.81 -20.55
N TYR A 174 -12.13 -12.88 -19.34
CA TYR A 174 -12.20 -11.80 -18.37
C TYR A 174 -10.84 -11.14 -18.17
N PHE A 175 -10.86 -9.82 -17.98
CA PHE A 175 -9.73 -9.06 -17.45
C PHE A 175 -9.91 -8.93 -15.94
N GLU A 176 -8.88 -9.27 -15.17
CA GLU A 176 -8.90 -9.15 -13.72
C GLU A 176 -8.27 -7.83 -13.30
N GLU A 177 -8.98 -7.07 -12.49
CA GLU A 177 -8.57 -5.81 -11.88
C GLU A 177 -8.53 -6.00 -10.35
N PRO A 178 -7.39 -6.47 -9.80
CA PRO A 178 -7.19 -6.49 -8.36
C PRO A 178 -7.13 -5.06 -7.81
N TYR A 179 -7.73 -4.86 -6.65
CA TYR A 179 -7.56 -3.65 -5.85
C TYR A 179 -7.70 -3.96 -4.38
N LEU A 180 -7.16 -3.09 -3.54
CA LEU A 180 -7.27 -3.21 -2.10
C LEU A 180 -8.24 -2.18 -1.57
N THR A 181 -8.88 -2.47 -0.46
CA THR A 181 -9.52 -1.48 0.41
C THR A 181 -8.84 -1.54 1.75
N SER A 182 -8.71 -0.39 2.42
CA SER A 182 -8.01 -0.32 3.70
C SER A 182 -8.90 0.26 4.79
N LYS A 183 -8.84 -0.35 5.97
CA LYS A 183 -9.33 0.23 7.21
C LYS A 183 -8.14 0.78 7.99
N TYR A 184 -8.17 2.07 8.27
CA TYR A 184 -7.08 2.78 8.89
C TYR A 184 -7.45 3.28 10.28
N GLU A 185 -6.60 3.02 11.26
CA GLU A 185 -6.73 3.47 12.64
C GLU A 185 -5.41 4.06 13.10
N SER A 186 -5.44 5.24 13.72
CA SER A 186 -4.25 5.91 14.24
C SER A 186 -4.45 6.33 15.69
N VAL A 187 -3.39 6.18 16.47
CA VAL A 187 -3.33 6.61 17.87
C VAL A 187 -2.02 7.35 18.13
N THR A 188 -2.07 8.40 18.93
CA THR A 188 -0.85 9.06 19.40
C THR A 188 -0.13 8.14 20.37
N ALA A 189 1.18 7.96 20.19
CA ALA A 189 1.96 7.11 21.09
C ALA A 189 1.95 7.69 22.52
N PRO A 190 1.77 6.86 23.57
CA PRO A 190 1.98 7.28 24.95
C PRO A 190 3.44 7.74 25.15
N ASP A 191 3.68 8.64 26.10
CA ASP A 191 4.99 9.29 26.41
C ASP A 191 5.47 10.38 25.43
N THR A 192 4.60 10.85 24.54
CA THR A 192 4.91 11.90 23.54
C THR A 192 4.65 13.33 24.04
N ILE A 193 3.99 13.47 25.19
CA ILE A 193 3.61 14.77 25.77
C ILE A 193 4.87 15.58 26.15
N GLU A 194 5.94 14.93 26.60
CA GLU A 194 7.21 15.59 26.97
C GLU A 194 8.00 16.08 25.75
N PHE A 195 7.83 15.43 24.60
CA PHE A 195 8.45 15.83 23.34
C PHE A 195 7.65 16.91 22.60
N ALA A 196 6.46 17.26 23.12
CA ALA A 196 5.54 18.07 22.35
C ALA A 196 6.03 19.52 22.11
N GLY A 197 6.98 20.00 22.91
CA GLY A 197 7.53 21.35 22.84
C GLY A 197 9.05 21.44 22.61
N GLN A 198 9.73 20.35 22.23
CA GLN A 198 11.17 20.38 21.98
C GLN A 198 11.50 20.46 20.48
N PRO A 199 12.50 21.27 20.07
CA PRO A 199 12.96 21.29 18.69
C PRO A 199 13.57 19.93 18.30
N ILE A 200 13.27 19.48 17.08
CA ILE A 200 13.82 18.21 16.55
C ILE A 200 15.30 18.43 16.24
N THR A 201 16.18 17.67 16.88
CA THR A 201 17.61 17.66 16.59
C THR A 201 18.06 16.26 16.18
N GLY A 202 18.41 16.06 14.91
CA GLY A 202 18.91 14.78 14.39
C GLY A 202 17.80 13.82 13.95
N GLN A 203 18.12 12.51 13.95
CA GLN A 203 17.15 11.47 13.59
C GLN A 203 16.12 11.28 14.69
N GLN A 204 14.86 11.57 14.40
CA GLN A 204 13.75 11.38 15.33
C GLN A 204 12.68 10.49 14.73
N LYS A 205 12.17 9.58 15.56
CA LYS A 205 11.04 8.73 15.19
C LYS A 205 9.81 9.59 14.93
N TYR A 206 9.33 9.54 13.69
CA TYR A 206 8.14 10.24 13.25
C TYR A 206 6.90 9.40 13.49
N ALA A 207 6.84 8.18 12.95
CA ALA A 207 5.65 7.35 13.09
C ALA A 207 5.97 5.87 12.91
N ASN A 208 4.99 5.04 13.24
CA ASN A 208 4.96 3.64 12.84
C ASN A 208 3.75 3.39 11.96
N LEU A 209 3.90 2.54 10.96
CA LEU A 209 2.79 2.07 10.15
C LEU A 209 2.82 0.55 10.10
N PHE A 210 1.80 -0.09 10.67
CA PHE A 210 1.53 -1.49 10.43
C PHE A 210 0.58 -1.62 9.25
N ILE A 211 0.92 -2.44 8.26
CA ILE A 211 0.02 -2.85 7.19
C ILE A 211 -0.12 -4.36 7.26
N GLY A 212 -1.35 -4.85 7.38
CA GLY A 212 -1.58 -6.28 7.45
C GLY A 212 -2.95 -6.72 6.98
N THR A 213 -3.14 -8.02 6.96
CA THR A 213 -4.44 -8.65 6.76
C THR A 213 -4.71 -9.63 7.88
N LEU A 214 -5.94 -9.58 8.41
CA LEU A 214 -6.48 -10.61 9.30
C LEU A 214 -7.56 -11.44 8.60
N ASN A 215 -7.81 -11.13 7.32
CA ASN A 215 -8.88 -11.69 6.52
C ASN A 215 -8.26 -12.39 5.30
N TRP A 216 -8.12 -13.72 5.38
CA TRP A 216 -7.68 -14.57 4.26
C TRP A 216 -8.81 -14.84 3.28
N PHE A 217 -9.55 -13.80 2.94
CA PHE A 217 -10.61 -13.85 1.97
C PHE A 217 -10.41 -12.71 0.98
N GLN A 218 -10.79 -12.99 -0.26
CA GLN A 218 -10.86 -12.00 -1.33
C GLN A 218 -12.29 -11.94 -1.87
N GLU A 219 -12.73 -10.75 -2.19
CA GLU A 219 -14.02 -10.53 -2.85
C GLU A 219 -13.83 -10.56 -4.36
N VAL A 220 -14.57 -11.42 -5.05
CA VAL A 220 -14.52 -11.52 -6.51
C VAL A 220 -15.82 -11.00 -7.08
N GLU A 221 -15.76 -9.88 -7.78
CA GLU A 221 -16.87 -9.26 -8.48
C GLU A 221 -16.80 -9.61 -9.96
N THR A 222 -17.82 -10.27 -10.51
CA THR A 222 -17.88 -10.57 -11.95
C THR A 222 -18.95 -9.74 -12.62
N GLU A 223 -18.58 -9.04 -13.69
CA GLU A 223 -19.55 -8.36 -14.57
C GLU A 223 -20.49 -9.39 -15.18
N SER A 224 -21.79 -9.17 -14.98
CA SER A 224 -22.83 -10.00 -15.56
C SER A 224 -22.99 -9.67 -17.05
N ARG A 225 -23.26 -10.71 -17.85
CA ARG A 225 -23.59 -10.62 -19.27
C ARG A 225 -24.76 -9.68 -19.55
#